data_AF-A0A8J6PBF5-F1
#
_entry.id   AF-A0A8J6PBF5-F1
#
_cell.length_a   1.000
_cell.length_b   1.000
_cell.length_c   1.000
_cell.angle_alpha   90.00
_cell.angle_beta   90.00
_cell.angle_gamma   90.00
#
_symmetry.space_group_name_H-M   'P 1'
#
loop_
_entity.id
_entity.type
_entity.pdbx_description
1 polymer ?
#
loop_
_entity_poly.entity_id
_entity_poly.type
_entity_poly.pdbx_seq_one_letter_code
_entity_poly.pdbx_strand_id
1 'polypeptide(L)'
;MSSWAEFFNVAITGIVVVFIALVVLIIIVSIVGKIFSSLDTKKNSNSTGNDQPKVTGSPVPADTVAMEAEDGLTDEVVAAITAAIACVMTENGVTKPFRVKSIQRAGNSRNVWNMAGLLENTRPF
;
A
#
# COMPACT_ATOMS: atom_id res chain seq x y z
N MET A 1 -14.76 -25.09 -47.94
CA MET A 1 -15.15 -25.00 -46.51
C MET A 1 -14.00 -25.29 -45.55
N SER A 2 -12.90 -25.93 -45.97
CA SER A 2 -11.76 -26.29 -45.11
C SER A 2 -10.79 -25.15 -44.78
N SER A 3 -10.68 -24.11 -45.63
CA SER A 3 -9.71 -23.02 -45.40
C SER A 3 -10.00 -22.18 -44.16
N TRP A 4 -11.26 -22.11 -43.73
CA TRP A 4 -11.64 -21.36 -42.53
C TRP A 4 -11.07 -22.02 -41.26
N ALA A 5 -11.06 -23.35 -41.18
CA ALA A 5 -10.54 -24.08 -40.03
C ALA A 5 -9.04 -23.86 -39.79
N GLU A 6 -8.25 -23.71 -40.86
CA GLU A 6 -6.80 -23.46 -40.75
C GLU A 6 -6.50 -22.10 -40.11
N PHE A 7 -7.28 -21.05 -40.43
CA PHE A 7 -7.13 -19.74 -39.79
C PHE A 7 -7.44 -19.78 -38.29
N PHE A 8 -8.45 -20.56 -37.89
CA PHE A 8 -8.75 -20.76 -36.46
C PHE A 8 -7.61 -21.47 -35.74
N ASN A 9 -6.98 -22.45 -36.38
CA ASN A 9 -5.87 -23.17 -35.78
C ASN A 9 -4.62 -22.27 -35.59
N VAL A 10 -4.33 -21.41 -36.57
CA VAL A 10 -3.27 -20.40 -36.45
C VAL A 10 -3.60 -19.36 -35.36
N ALA A 11 -4.86 -18.91 -35.28
CA ALA A 11 -5.28 -17.97 -34.23
C ALA A 11 -5.15 -18.58 -32.82
N ILE A 12 -5.55 -19.83 -32.65
CA ILE A 12 -5.45 -20.57 -31.37
C ILE A 12 -3.97 -20.75 -30.99
N THR A 13 -3.13 -21.19 -31.91
CA THR A 13 -1.69 -21.35 -31.65
C THR A 13 -1.01 -20.02 -31.33
N GLY A 14 -1.40 -18.92 -31.99
CA GLY A 14 -0.94 -17.56 -31.65
C GLY A 14 -1.31 -17.14 -30.21
N ILE A 15 -2.56 -17.37 -29.80
CA ILE A 15 -3.02 -17.09 -28.43
C ILE A 15 -2.23 -17.91 -27.40
N VAL A 16 -2.00 -19.19 -27.68
CA VAL A 16 -1.22 -20.07 -26.80
C VAL A 16 0.22 -19.59 -26.69
N VAL A 17 0.86 -19.22 -27.81
CA VAL A 17 2.24 -18.70 -27.83
C VAL A 17 2.36 -17.40 -27.03
N VAL A 18 1.40 -16.48 -27.16
CA VAL A 18 1.39 -15.23 -26.38
C VAL A 18 1.26 -15.52 -24.88
N PHE A 19 0.40 -16.48 -24.50
CA PHE A 19 0.23 -16.86 -23.10
C PHE A 19 1.52 -17.44 -22.51
N ILE A 20 2.20 -18.33 -23.25
CA ILE A 20 3.49 -18.89 -22.84
C ILE A 20 4.55 -17.79 -22.70
N ALA A 21 4.64 -16.88 -23.67
CA ALA A 21 5.61 -15.78 -23.62
C ALA A 21 5.39 -14.87 -22.38
N LEU A 22 4.13 -14.56 -22.05
CA LEU A 22 3.81 -13.78 -20.85
C LEU A 22 4.18 -14.53 -19.57
N VAL A 23 3.87 -15.83 -19.47
CA VAL A 23 4.22 -16.64 -18.30
C VAL A 23 5.74 -16.70 -18.10
N VAL A 24 6.51 -16.93 -19.17
CA VAL A 24 7.98 -16.95 -19.10
C VAL A 24 8.52 -15.60 -18.62
N LEU A 25 7.99 -14.49 -19.14
CA LEU A 25 8.40 -13.14 -18.72
C LEU A 25 8.09 -12.88 -17.24
N ILE A 26 6.90 -13.27 -16.77
CA ILE A 26 6.50 -13.17 -15.35
C ILE A 26 7.44 -13.99 -14.46
N ILE A 27 7.80 -15.21 -14.88
CA ILE A 27 8.72 -16.08 -14.12
C ILE A 27 10.10 -15.41 -13.99
N ILE A 28 10.65 -14.86 -15.08
CA ILE A 28 11.96 -14.19 -15.05
C ILE A 28 11.94 -12.99 -14.08
N VAL A 29 10.93 -12.12 -14.19
CA VAL A 29 10.77 -10.97 -13.29
C VAL A 29 10.59 -11.42 -11.84
N SER A 30 9.84 -12.51 -11.61
CA SER A 30 9.61 -13.07 -10.26
C SER A 30 10.89 -13.63 -9.65
N ILE A 31 11.76 -14.28 -10.44
CA ILE A 31 13.05 -14.79 -9.97
C ILE A 31 13.95 -13.63 -9.57
N VAL A 32 14.05 -12.58 -10.42
CA VAL A 32 14.80 -11.37 -10.11
C VAL A 32 14.27 -10.69 -8.83
N GLY A 33 12.94 -10.54 -8.72
CA GLY A 33 12.30 -10.00 -7.52
C GLY A 33 12.57 -10.84 -6.26
N LYS A 34 12.49 -12.17 -6.37
CA LYS A 34 12.73 -13.11 -5.26
C LYS A 34 14.18 -13.09 -4.79
N ILE A 35 15.14 -12.87 -5.69
CA ILE A 35 16.56 -12.73 -5.34
C ILE A 35 16.80 -11.43 -4.57
N PHE A 36 16.22 -10.30 -5.03
CA PHE A 36 16.30 -9.02 -4.30
C PHE A 36 15.59 -9.10 -2.93
N SER A 37 14.38 -9.68 -2.87
CA SER A 37 13.66 -9.86 -1.59
C SER A 37 14.39 -10.79 -0.61
N SER A 38 15.17 -11.77 -1.09
CA SER A 38 15.94 -12.66 -0.21
C SER A 38 17.15 -11.95 0.43
N LEU A 39 17.67 -10.90 -0.20
CA LEU A 39 18.75 -10.07 0.35
C LEU A 39 18.21 -9.11 1.43
N ASP A 40 17.02 -8.54 1.23
CA ASP A 40 16.34 -7.68 2.23
C ASP A 40 15.82 -8.49 3.44
N THR A 41 15.39 -9.73 3.23
CA THR A 41 14.91 -10.60 4.33
C THR A 41 16.02 -10.92 5.34
N LYS A 42 17.29 -10.93 4.92
CA LYS A 42 18.43 -11.15 5.82
C LYS A 42 18.72 -9.95 6.75
N LYS A 43 18.12 -8.79 6.49
CA LYS A 43 18.23 -7.60 7.35
C LYS A 43 17.09 -7.50 8.38
N ASN A 44 16.02 -8.27 8.23
CA ASN A 44 14.81 -8.13 9.03
C ASN A 44 14.43 -9.38 9.87
N SER A 45 15.32 -10.37 9.99
CA SER A 45 15.08 -11.56 10.83
C SER A 45 15.43 -11.35 12.32
N ASN A 46 15.50 -10.10 12.81
CA ASN A 46 15.86 -9.79 14.19
C ASN A 46 14.75 -9.07 14.96
N SER A 47 13.49 -9.46 14.74
CA SER A 47 12.39 -9.07 15.62
C SER A 47 11.37 -10.20 15.75
N THR A 48 11.80 -11.28 16.37
CA THR A 48 10.88 -12.16 17.09
C THR A 48 11.46 -12.41 18.46
N GLY A 49 11.22 -11.45 19.34
CA GLY A 49 11.46 -11.55 20.78
C GLY A 49 10.15 -11.17 21.47
N ASN A 50 9.41 -12.21 21.82
CA ASN A 50 8.33 -12.16 22.80
C ASN A 50 8.85 -11.64 24.16
N ASP A 51 7.92 -11.24 25.03
CA ASP A 51 8.07 -10.93 26.46
C ASP A 51 8.23 -9.43 26.84
N GLN A 52 7.08 -8.82 27.17
CA GLN A 52 6.96 -8.04 28.41
C GLN A 52 7.25 -9.00 29.59
N PRO A 53 7.88 -8.58 30.73
CA PRO A 53 7.47 -7.37 31.45
C PRO A 53 8.56 -6.63 32.29
N LYS A 54 8.18 -5.41 32.72
CA LYS A 54 8.49 -4.79 34.03
C LYS A 54 9.79 -3.95 34.20
N VAL A 55 9.53 -2.65 34.47
CA VAL A 55 10.30 -1.58 35.14
C VAL A 55 11.66 -1.91 35.79
N THR A 56 12.68 -1.08 35.51
CA THR A 56 13.32 -0.09 36.44
C THR A 56 14.65 0.43 35.86
N GLY A 57 14.90 1.75 35.96
CA GLY A 57 16.26 2.33 35.97
C GLY A 57 16.61 3.27 34.82
N SER A 58 16.52 4.58 35.06
CA SER A 58 17.16 5.65 34.25
C SER A 58 18.69 5.61 34.44
N PRO A 59 19.50 5.94 33.42
CA PRO A 59 20.03 7.31 33.34
C PRO A 59 20.05 7.89 31.90
N VAL A 60 19.52 9.11 31.78
CA VAL A 60 19.70 10.11 30.70
C VAL A 60 21.08 10.79 30.92
N PRO A 61 21.82 11.39 29.94
CA PRO A 61 21.41 11.92 28.62
C PRO A 61 22.34 11.60 27.43
N ALA A 62 21.75 11.54 26.23
CA ALA A 62 22.41 12.04 25.03
C ALA A 62 21.33 12.71 24.17
N ASP A 63 21.35 14.04 24.16
CA ASP A 63 20.56 14.87 23.25
C ASP A 63 20.96 14.56 21.80
N THR A 64 20.22 13.66 21.17
CA THR A 64 20.03 13.67 19.73
C THR A 64 18.60 14.09 19.50
N VAL A 65 18.45 15.40 19.22
CA VAL A 65 17.23 16.08 18.81
C VAL A 65 16.35 15.15 18.00
N ALA A 66 15.27 14.73 18.64
CA ALA A 66 14.17 14.07 18.00
C ALA A 66 13.64 15.00 16.91
N MET A 67 13.79 14.60 15.65
CA MET A 67 12.72 14.83 14.71
C MET A 67 11.74 13.67 14.88
N GLU A 68 11.11 13.62 16.07
CA GLU A 68 9.73 13.18 16.15
C GLU A 68 8.99 14.07 15.17
N ALA A 69 8.66 13.51 14.01
CA ALA A 69 7.41 13.86 13.41
C ALA A 69 6.37 13.47 14.47
N GLU A 70 6.08 14.42 15.37
CA GLU A 70 4.83 14.57 16.10
C GLU A 70 3.73 14.76 15.04
N ASP A 71 3.58 13.81 14.13
CA ASP A 71 2.29 13.49 13.55
C ASP A 71 1.45 13.22 14.79
N GLY A 72 0.70 14.22 15.24
CA GLY A 72 -0.17 14.21 16.43
C GLY A 72 -1.31 13.21 16.31
N LEU A 73 -1.03 12.02 15.79
CA LEU A 73 -1.80 10.80 15.73
C LEU A 73 -1.56 10.00 17.02
N THR A 74 -1.65 10.67 18.17
CA THR A 74 -1.67 9.98 19.45
C THR A 74 -2.92 9.12 19.54
N ASP A 75 -2.90 8.07 20.37
CA ASP A 75 -4.06 7.19 20.55
C ASP A 75 -5.33 7.96 20.93
N GLU A 76 -5.19 9.08 21.67
CA GLU A 76 -6.29 9.99 22.00
C GLU A 76 -6.89 10.65 20.75
N VAL A 77 -6.06 11.12 19.82
CA VAL A 77 -6.51 11.74 18.58
C VAL A 77 -7.13 10.71 17.65
N VAL A 78 -6.56 9.52 17.56
CA VAL A 78 -7.14 8.40 16.80
C VAL A 78 -8.50 8.02 17.39
N ALA A 79 -8.62 7.91 18.71
CA ALA A 79 -9.88 7.64 19.39
C ALA A 79 -10.92 8.75 19.13
N ALA A 80 -10.54 10.02 19.28
CA ALA A 80 -11.43 11.16 19.03
C ALA A 80 -11.93 11.18 17.56
N ILE A 81 -11.05 10.93 16.59
CA ILE A 81 -11.43 10.83 15.17
C ILE A 81 -12.37 9.65 14.95
N THR A 82 -12.06 8.46 15.50
CA THR A 82 -12.92 7.28 15.34
C THR A 82 -14.30 7.47 15.96
N ALA A 83 -14.39 8.14 17.12
CA ALA A 83 -15.64 8.46 17.79
C ALA A 83 -16.45 9.47 16.97
N ALA A 84 -15.81 10.52 16.43
CA ALA A 84 -16.47 11.47 15.54
C ALA A 84 -17.04 10.78 14.29
N ILE A 85 -16.27 9.87 13.67
CA ILE A 85 -16.74 9.06 12.54
C ILE A 85 -17.90 8.18 12.96
N ALA A 86 -17.84 7.54 14.14
CA ALA A 86 -18.93 6.71 14.64
C ALA A 86 -20.24 7.50 14.75
N CYS A 87 -20.20 8.69 15.38
CA CYS A 87 -21.36 9.57 15.49
C CYS A 87 -21.94 9.93 14.12
N VAL A 88 -21.10 10.39 13.19
CA VAL A 88 -21.53 10.75 11.83
C VAL A 88 -22.11 9.54 11.09
N MET A 89 -21.52 8.37 11.21
CA MET A 89 -22.01 7.15 10.56
C MET A 89 -23.34 6.69 11.15
N THR A 90 -23.52 6.80 12.48
CA THR A 90 -24.79 6.49 13.14
C THR A 90 -25.91 7.44 12.72
N GLU A 91 -25.61 8.73 12.54
CA GLU A 91 -26.56 9.73 12.02
C GLU A 91 -26.96 9.42 10.58
N ASN A 92 -26.01 8.97 9.75
CA ASN A 92 -26.26 8.55 8.37
C ASN A 92 -26.91 7.14 8.26
N GLY A 93 -27.34 6.54 9.38
CA GLY A 93 -28.02 5.24 9.40
C GLY A 93 -27.10 4.04 9.13
N VAL A 94 -25.78 4.22 9.15
CA VAL A 94 -24.79 3.15 8.95
C VAL A 94 -24.48 2.51 10.31
N THR A 95 -25.11 1.37 10.58
CA THR A 95 -24.95 0.60 11.84
C THR A 95 -23.92 -0.53 11.74
N LYS A 96 -23.20 -0.63 10.61
CA LYS A 96 -22.22 -1.70 10.38
C LYS A 96 -20.91 -1.41 11.14
N PRO A 97 -20.22 -2.44 11.66
CA PRO A 97 -18.91 -2.26 12.25
C PRO A 97 -17.92 -1.77 11.19
N PHE A 98 -17.19 -0.71 11.50
CA PHE A 98 -16.18 -0.13 10.63
C PHE A 98 -14.80 -0.19 11.29
N ARG A 99 -13.75 -0.20 10.47
CA ARG A 99 -12.36 -0.11 10.90
C ARG A 99 -11.71 1.04 10.15
N VAL A 100 -11.02 1.92 10.87
CA VAL A 100 -10.20 2.96 10.25
C VAL A 100 -8.93 2.32 9.68
N LYS A 101 -8.69 2.46 8.37
CA LYS A 101 -7.54 1.83 7.68
C LYS A 101 -6.31 2.73 7.62
N SER A 102 -6.51 4.03 7.46
CA SER A 102 -5.44 5.03 7.50
C SER A 102 -6.03 6.37 7.94
N ILE A 103 -5.21 7.16 8.64
CA ILE A 103 -5.51 8.55 8.98
C ILE A 103 -4.42 9.37 8.33
N GLN A 104 -4.81 10.31 7.48
CA GLN A 104 -3.89 11.21 6.80
C GLN A 104 -4.45 12.62 6.86
N ARG A 105 -3.56 13.61 6.97
CA ARG A 105 -3.96 15.01 6.91
C ARG A 105 -4.57 15.33 5.55
N ALA A 106 -5.74 15.96 5.57
CA ALA A 106 -6.39 16.48 4.37
C ALA A 106 -5.52 17.60 3.79
N GLY A 107 -4.73 17.28 2.76
CA GLY A 107 -3.83 18.24 2.12
C GLY A 107 -2.66 17.59 1.38
N ASN A 108 -2.21 16.41 1.82
CA ASN A 108 -0.96 15.81 1.30
C ASN A 108 -1.16 14.62 0.33
N SER A 109 -2.39 14.32 -0.11
CA SER A 109 -2.69 13.08 -0.85
C SER A 109 -3.07 13.24 -2.32
N ARG A 110 -3.04 14.46 -2.88
CA ARG A 110 -3.16 14.59 -4.34
C ARG A 110 -1.83 14.21 -4.96
N ASN A 111 -1.78 13.03 -5.56
CA ASN A 111 -0.63 12.60 -6.34
C ASN A 111 -0.35 13.62 -7.47
N VAL A 112 0.92 13.75 -7.85
CA VAL A 112 1.38 14.74 -8.83
C VAL A 112 0.60 14.65 -10.15
N TRP A 113 0.14 13.45 -10.52
CA TRP A 113 -0.70 13.23 -11.70
C TRP A 113 -2.11 13.80 -11.58
N ASN A 114 -2.78 13.69 -10.42
CA ASN A 114 -4.08 14.31 -10.18
C ASN A 114 -3.95 15.84 -10.23
N MET A 115 -2.90 16.38 -9.61
CA MET A 115 -2.69 17.83 -9.65
C MET A 115 -2.33 18.35 -11.05
N ALA A 116 -1.50 17.61 -11.80
CA ALA A 116 -1.19 17.93 -13.19
C ALA A 116 -2.46 17.94 -14.06
N GLY A 117 -3.30 16.90 -13.96
CA GLY A 117 -4.55 16.86 -14.71
C GLY A 117 -5.48 18.03 -14.42
N LEU A 118 -5.60 18.44 -13.15
CA LEU A 118 -6.40 19.60 -12.76
C LEU A 118 -5.84 20.92 -13.31
N LEU A 119 -4.52 21.11 -13.26
CA LEU A 119 -3.86 22.29 -13.81
C LEU A 119 -4.06 22.40 -15.33
N GLU A 120 -3.93 21.30 -16.06
CA GLU A 120 -4.15 21.30 -17.51
C GLU A 120 -5.62 21.50 -17.89
N ASN A 121 -6.56 20.95 -17.12
CA ASN A 121 -8.00 21.09 -17.38
C ASN A 121 -8.53 22.50 -17.05
N THR A 122 -7.87 23.20 -16.13
CA THR A 122 -8.27 24.54 -15.69
C THR A 122 -7.44 25.65 -16.31
N ARG A 123 -6.48 25.31 -17.19
CA ARG A 123 -5.70 26.32 -17.91
C ARG A 123 -6.59 27.02 -18.94
N PRO A 124 -6.69 28.35 -18.93
CA PRO A 124 -7.45 29.07 -19.94
C PRO A 124 -6.78 28.90 -21.32
N PHE A 125 -7.61 28.86 -22.36
CA PHE A 125 -7.21 28.78 -23.77
C PHE A 125 -6.66 30.10 -24.29
#